data_AF-A0A5J4S2I4-F1
#
_entry.id   AF-A0A5J4S2I4-F1
#
_cell.length_a   1.000
_cell.length_b   1.000
_cell.length_c   1.000
_cell.angle_alpha   90.00
_cell.angle_beta   90.00
_cell.angle_gamma   90.00
#
_symmetry.space_group_name_H-M   'P 1'
#
loop_
_entity.id
_entity.type
_entity.pdbx_description
1 polymer ?
#
loop_
_entity_poly.entity_id
_entity_poly.type
_entity_poly.pdbx_seq_one_letter_code
_entity_poly.pdbx_strand_id
1 'polypeptide(L)'
;MDVDSQMSFHVKATQASPTNCSSDNALSLPDWYAAVIKKNPLRFRHSPLYLVADTYFYKQGFVDNIKMMNLHLVCKLRDDADLLYLSQ
;
A
#
# COMPACT_ATOMS: atom_id res chain seq x y z
N MET A 1 -29.60 -12.92 7.45
CA MET A 1 -29.45 -11.55 7.95
C MET A 1 -27.96 -11.34 8.20
N ASP A 2 -27.34 -10.46 7.43
CA ASP A 2 -26.24 -9.61 7.90
C ASP A 2 -26.24 -8.38 6.97
N VAL A 3 -27.13 -7.46 7.30
CA VAL A 3 -27.38 -6.18 6.60
C VAL A 3 -27.10 -5.05 7.59
N ASP A 4 -26.14 -5.23 8.51
CA ASP A 4 -25.93 -4.27 9.61
C ASP A 4 -24.46 -3.86 9.82
N SER A 5 -23.60 -4.01 8.82
CA SER A 5 -22.37 -3.22 8.76
C SER A 5 -22.46 -2.16 7.67
N GLN A 6 -23.18 -1.07 7.98
CA GLN A 6 -23.10 0.21 7.28
C GLN A 6 -21.72 0.89 7.47
N MET A 7 -20.63 0.14 7.31
CA MET A 7 -19.31 0.71 7.07
C MET A 7 -19.01 0.66 5.58
N SER A 8 -19.89 1.25 4.77
CA SER A 8 -19.50 1.69 3.43
C SER A 8 -18.49 2.83 3.61
N PHE A 9 -17.22 2.49 3.85
CA PHE A 9 -16.15 3.47 3.81
C PHE A 9 -16.11 4.00 2.37
N HIS A 10 -16.54 5.24 2.16
CA HIS A 10 -16.24 5.96 0.93
C HIS A 10 -14.73 6.13 0.86
N VAL A 11 -14.06 5.15 0.25
CA VAL A 11 -12.63 5.18 -0.01
C VAL A 11 -12.37 6.37 -0.92
N LYS A 12 -11.74 7.40 -0.37
CA LYS A 12 -11.38 8.60 -1.13
C LYS A 12 -10.33 8.23 -2.15
N ALA A 13 -10.72 8.14 -3.42
CA ALA A 13 -9.79 7.96 -4.53
C ALA A 13 -8.87 9.19 -4.60
N THR A 14 -7.59 8.99 -4.28
CA THR A 14 -6.57 10.03 -4.39
C THR A 14 -5.67 9.66 -5.56
N GLN A 15 -5.72 10.46 -6.63
CA GLN A 15 -4.84 10.28 -7.77
C GLN A 15 -3.46 10.85 -7.44
N ALA A 16 -2.40 10.15 -7.86
CA ALA A 16 -1.04 10.70 -7.81
C ALA A 16 -0.96 11.94 -8.72
N SER A 17 -0.73 13.12 -8.13
CA SER A 17 -0.46 14.32 -8.92
C SER A 17 0.92 14.22 -9.57
N PRO A 18 1.05 14.46 -10.89
CA PRO A 18 2.33 14.36 -11.60
C PRO A 18 3.40 15.32 -11.05
N THR A 19 2.99 16.42 -10.42
CA THR A 19 3.88 17.46 -9.89
C THR A 19 4.67 17.04 -8.64
N ASN A 20 4.15 16.09 -7.86
CA ASN A 20 4.81 15.67 -6.61
C ASN A 20 5.94 14.64 -6.85
N CYS A 21 6.05 14.11 -8.07
CA CYS A 21 7.17 13.30 -8.53
C CYS A 21 8.29 14.14 -9.14
N SER A 22 8.10 15.47 -9.29
CA SER A 22 9.03 16.37 -9.97
C SER A 22 9.17 17.70 -9.23
N SER A 23 9.88 17.69 -8.11
CA SER A 23 10.81 18.76 -7.71
C SER A 23 11.40 18.44 -6.33
N ASP A 24 12.72 18.30 -6.29
CA ASP A 24 13.62 18.34 -5.12
C ASP A 24 13.70 17.20 -4.10
N ASN A 25 12.83 16.19 -4.11
CA ASN A 25 13.09 14.92 -3.40
C ASN A 25 12.37 13.77 -4.12
N ALA A 26 13.10 13.05 -4.96
CA ALA A 26 12.59 12.03 -5.88
C ALA A 26 12.03 10.79 -5.16
N LEU A 27 10.88 10.92 -4.52
CA LEU A 27 10.11 9.80 -4.00
C LEU A 27 9.57 8.99 -5.19
N SER A 28 9.82 7.68 -5.18
CA SER A 28 9.26 6.80 -6.20
C SER A 28 7.73 6.74 -6.06
N LEU A 29 7.01 6.42 -7.14
CA LEU A 29 5.54 6.32 -7.11
C LEU A 29 5.03 5.41 -5.96
N PRO A 30 5.63 4.23 -5.68
CA PRO A 30 5.28 3.44 -4.51
C PRO A 30 5.48 4.16 -3.19
N ASP A 31 6.59 4.88 -3.01
CA ASP A 31 6.86 5.63 -1.76
C ASP A 31 5.82 6.72 -1.52
N TRP A 32 5.38 7.39 -2.60
CA TRP A 32 4.32 8.39 -2.52
C TRP A 32 2.99 7.76 -2.06
N TYR A 33 2.59 6.62 -2.63
CA TYR A 33 1.38 5.93 -2.20
C TYR A 33 1.49 5.41 -0.77
N ALA A 34 2.65 4.88 -0.36
CA ALA A 34 2.89 4.51 1.03
C ALA A 34 2.72 5.71 1.97
N ALA A 35 3.23 6.89 1.60
CA ALA A 35 3.05 8.12 2.38
C ALA A 35 1.57 8.56 2.46
N VAL A 36 0.79 8.39 1.39
CA VAL A 36 -0.65 8.68 1.38
C VAL A 36 -1.42 7.73 2.29
N ILE A 37 -1.12 6.43 2.24
CA ILE A 37 -1.71 5.42 3.11
C ILE A 37 -1.35 5.70 4.57
N LYS A 38 -0.10 6.08 4.84
CA LYS A 38 0.37 6.45 6.18
C LYS A 38 -0.35 7.67 6.75
N LYS A 39 -0.70 8.65 5.91
CA LYS A 39 -1.42 9.88 6.32
C LYS A 39 -2.89 9.65 6.62
N ASN A 40 -3.49 8.65 5.97
CA ASN A 40 -4.82 8.16 6.31
C ASN A 40 -4.67 6.74 6.86
N PRO A 41 -4.17 6.58 8.10
CA PRO A 41 -4.38 5.34 8.81
C PRO A 41 -5.88 5.31 9.08
N LEU A 42 -6.62 4.79 8.10
CA LEU A 42 -7.98 4.34 8.27
C LEU A 42 -8.03 3.71 9.66
N ARG A 43 -8.89 4.24 10.52
CA ARG A 43 -8.88 4.05 11.99
C ARG A 43 -9.04 2.57 12.39
N PHE A 44 -8.01 1.76 12.19
CA PHE A 44 -8.05 0.32 12.38
C PHE A 44 -7.29 -0.02 13.65
N ARG A 45 -7.99 0.09 14.78
CA ARG A 45 -7.42 -0.23 16.10
C ARG A 45 -7.49 -1.72 16.45
N HIS A 46 -8.26 -2.54 15.72
CA HIS A 46 -8.63 -3.87 16.21
C HIS A 46 -8.46 -5.06 15.24
N SER A 47 -8.18 -4.84 13.96
CA SER A 47 -7.90 -5.95 13.03
C SER A 47 -6.84 -5.55 12.00
N PRO A 48 -5.98 -6.50 11.58
CA PRO A 48 -5.09 -6.23 10.48
C PRO A 48 -5.91 -6.16 9.18
N LEU A 49 -5.79 -5.06 8.46
CA LEU A 49 -6.52 -4.87 7.21
C LEU A 49 -5.67 -5.37 6.02
N TYR A 50 -6.35 -5.98 5.05
CA TYR A 50 -5.73 -6.35 3.79
C TYR A 50 -5.74 -5.16 2.83
N LEU A 51 -4.56 -4.83 2.30
CA LEU A 51 -4.37 -3.89 1.21
C LEU A 51 -4.15 -4.70 -0.08
N VAL A 52 -5.04 -4.55 -1.06
CA VAL A 52 -4.87 -5.16 -2.38
C VAL A 52 -4.23 -4.13 -3.30
N ALA A 53 -3.12 -4.49 -3.95
CA ALA A 53 -2.40 -3.61 -4.87
C ALA A 53 -2.00 -4.35 -6.16
N ASP A 54 -1.79 -3.58 -7.23
CA ASP A 54 -1.30 -4.10 -8.51
C ASP A 54 0.14 -4.65 -8.38
N THR A 55 0.53 -5.52 -9.33
CA THR A 55 1.90 -6.02 -9.51
C THR A 55 2.99 -4.96 -9.41
N TYR A 56 2.75 -3.72 -9.83
CA TYR A 56 3.74 -2.64 -9.76
C TYR A 56 4.26 -2.36 -8.33
N PHE A 57 3.47 -2.65 -7.31
CA PHE A 57 3.76 -2.35 -5.91
C PHE A 57 4.53 -3.45 -5.17
N TYR A 58 5.02 -4.48 -5.87
CA TYR A 58 5.79 -5.58 -5.27
C TYR A 58 7.16 -5.18 -4.70
N LYS A 59 7.64 -3.96 -4.99
CA LYS A 59 9.00 -3.51 -4.60
C LYS A 59 9.16 -3.51 -3.09
N GLN A 60 10.30 -4.03 -2.61
CA GLN A 60 10.60 -4.20 -1.19
C GLN A 60 10.33 -2.94 -0.35
N GLY A 61 10.78 -1.77 -0.81
CA GLY A 61 10.56 -0.51 -0.08
C GLY A 61 9.08 -0.20 0.18
N PHE A 62 8.19 -0.52 -0.75
CA PHE A 62 6.75 -0.38 -0.54
C PHE A 62 6.22 -1.41 0.45
N VAL A 63 6.57 -2.68 0.24
CA VAL A 63 6.13 -3.81 1.09
C VAL A 63 6.50 -3.57 2.56
N ASP A 64 7.73 -3.12 2.81
CA ASP A 64 8.25 -2.86 4.16
C ASP A 64 7.47 -1.72 4.83
N ASN A 65 7.19 -0.64 4.09
CA ASN A 65 6.35 0.45 4.59
C ASN A 65 4.94 -0.03 4.97
N ILE A 66 4.30 -0.87 4.16
CA ILE A 66 2.96 -1.39 4.46
C ILE A 66 2.98 -2.31 5.69
N LYS A 67 4.00 -3.17 5.83
CA LYS A 67 4.18 -4.02 7.01
C LYS A 67 4.36 -3.19 8.29
N MET A 68 5.12 -2.09 8.23
CA MET A 68 5.27 -1.17 9.37
C MET A 68 3.95 -0.52 9.81
N MET A 69 2.95 -0.45 8.92
CA MET A 69 1.61 0.06 9.23
C MET A 69 0.66 -1.01 9.77
N ASN A 70 1.15 -2.23 10.06
CA ASN A 70 0.35 -3.38 10.50
C ASN A 70 -0.76 -3.77 9.50
N LEU A 71 -0.48 -3.61 8.21
CA LEU A 71 -1.35 -3.98 7.09
C LEU A 71 -0.80 -5.22 6.37
N HIS A 72 -1.70 -6.09 5.90
CA HIS A 72 -1.35 -7.22 5.05
C HIS A 72 -1.44 -6.83 3.58
N LEU A 73 -0.33 -6.86 2.84
CA LEU A 73 -0.34 -6.61 1.41
C LEU A 73 -0.67 -7.88 0.62
N VAL A 74 -1.65 -7.80 -0.26
CA VAL A 74 -1.95 -8.81 -1.28
C VAL A 74 -1.70 -8.17 -2.64
N CYS A 75 -0.63 -8.59 -3.30
CA CYS A 75 -0.31 -8.17 -4.66
C CYS A 75 0.15 -9.37 -5.48
N LYS A 76 -0.09 -9.32 -6.79
CA LYS A 76 0.48 -10.32 -7.71
C LYS A 76 1.99 -10.07 -7.83
N LEU A 77 2.79 -11.12 -7.73
CA LEU A 77 4.22 -11.05 -8.05
C LEU A 77 4.40 -11.17 -9.56
N ARG A 78 5.33 -10.41 -10.14
CA ARG A 78 5.68 -10.57 -11.56
C ARG A 78 6.50 -11.84 -11.76
N ASP A 79 6.35 -12.46 -12.93
CA ASP A 79 7.10 -13.66 -13.28
C ASP A 79 8.61 -13.40 -13.44
N ASP A 80 8.99 -12.15 -13.73
CA ASP A 80 10.36 -11.66 -13.83
C ASP A 80 10.84 -10.94 -12.55
N ALA A 81 10.17 -11.17 -11.41
CA ALA A 81 10.61 -10.62 -10.14
C ALA A 81 11.91 -11.30 -9.68
N ASP A 82 12.95 -10.49 -9.48
CA ASP A 82 14.25 -10.96 -8.99
C ASP A 82 14.19 -11.12 -7.46
N LEU A 83 13.90 -12.34 -7.00
CA LEU A 83 13.77 -12.66 -5.59
C LEU A 83 15.11 -13.13 -5.01
N LEU A 84 15.58 -12.46 -3.96
CA LEU A 84 16.69 -12.96 -3.16
C LEU A 84 16.19 -14.10 -2.25
N TYR A 85 16.64 -15.32 -2.51
CA TYR A 85 16.38 -16.44 -1.60
C TYR A 85 17.33 -16.34 -0.40
N LEU A 86 16.80 -16.03 0.78
CA LEU A 86 17.56 -16.07 2.02
C LEU A 86 17.66 -17.52 2.50
N SER A 87 18.60 -18.28 1.93
CA SER A 87 18.95 -19.61 2.46
C SER A 87 19.81 -19.43 3.72
N GLN A 88 19.35 -19.94 4.86
CA GLN A 88 20.14 -20.11 6.07
C GLN A 88 20.80 -21.48 6.11
#